data_AF-A0A8S2SYV8-F1
#
_entry.id   AF-A0A8S2SYV8-F1
#
_cell.length_a   1.000
_cell.length_b   1.000
_cell.length_c   1.000
_cell.angle_alpha   90.00
_cell.angle_beta   90.00
_cell.angle_gamma   90.00
#
_symmetry.space_group_name_H-M   'P 1'
#
loop_
_entity.id
_entity.type
_entity.pdbx_description
1 polymer ?
#
loop_
_entity_poly.entity_id
_entity_poly.type
_entity_poly.pdbx_seq_one_letter_code
_entity_poly.pdbx_strand_id
1 'polypeptide(L)'
;MFRNLGIADKGFHYEPIVRQFATALYVLGGQRAYKFLRLNIPSLLPSVQILQAAISAAENNLTEGKFHYEGACNYFNSIHVTRGFIAEDATAVIPKIT
;
A
#
# COMPACT_ATOMS: atom_id res chain seq x y z
N MET A 1 -13.80 15.86 21.43
CA MET A 1 -14.03 14.41 21.26
C MET A 1 -14.12 14.14 19.77
N PHE A 2 -13.07 13.60 19.13
CA PHE A 2 -13.06 13.34 17.69
C PHE A 2 -14.02 12.17 17.38
N ARG A 3 -15.21 12.46 16.85
CA ARG A 3 -16.18 11.45 16.40
C ARG A 3 -15.79 10.99 15.00
N ASN A 4 -14.90 10.01 14.91
CA ASN A 4 -14.49 9.39 13.63
C ASN A 4 -15.36 8.17 13.26
N LEU A 5 -16.47 8.00 13.96
CA LEU A 5 -17.38 6.86 13.88
C LEU A 5 -18.77 7.40 13.49
N GLY A 6 -19.19 7.10 12.26
CA GLY A 6 -20.58 7.27 11.86
C GLY A 6 -21.41 6.13 12.43
N ILE A 7 -22.53 6.45 13.07
CA ILE A 7 -23.56 5.46 13.42
C ILE A 7 -24.40 5.26 12.16
N ALA A 8 -24.23 4.14 11.47
CA ALA A 8 -25.21 3.67 10.50
C ALA A 8 -25.96 2.48 11.10
N ASP A 9 -27.18 2.23 10.63
CA ASP A 9 -28.13 1.20 11.10
C ASP A 9 -27.57 -0.25 11.15
N LYS A 10 -26.35 -0.48 10.65
CA LYS A 10 -25.66 -1.78 10.65
C LYS A 10 -24.17 -1.70 11.01
N GLY A 11 -23.81 -0.90 12.01
CA GLY A 11 -22.51 -0.97 12.68
C GLY A 11 -21.64 0.27 12.57
N PHE A 12 -20.46 0.20 13.19
CA PHE A 12 -19.48 1.28 13.20
C PHE A 12 -18.75 1.38 11.86
N HIS A 13 -18.91 2.52 11.19
CA HIS A 13 -18.18 2.82 9.96
C HIS A 13 -17.14 3.92 10.21
N TYR A 14 -15.89 3.63 9.83
CA TYR A 14 -14.83 4.62 9.76
C TYR A 14 -14.99 5.44 8.48
N GLU A 15 -14.80 6.75 8.61
CA GLU A 15 -14.73 7.62 7.46
C GLU A 15 -13.64 7.16 6.47
N PRO A 16 -13.83 7.36 5.16
CA PRO A 16 -12.86 6.97 4.14
C PRO A 16 -11.45 7.53 4.40
N ILE A 17 -11.36 8.77 4.88
CA ILE A 17 -10.08 9.43 5.18
C ILE A 17 -9.32 8.73 6.31
N VAL A 18 -10.04 8.27 7.34
CA VAL A 18 -9.46 7.52 8.46
C VAL A 18 -8.96 6.16 7.98
N ARG A 19 -9.69 5.52 7.07
CA ARG A 19 -9.26 4.25 6.45
C ARG A 19 -8.00 4.44 5.61
N GLN A 20 -7.94 5.47 4.77
CA GLN A 20 -6.75 5.77 3.96
C GLN A 20 -5.53 6.07 4.82
N PHE A 21 -5.68 6.92 5.85
CA PHE A 21 -4.63 7.23 6.80
C PHE A 21 -4.16 5.96 7.54
N ALA A 22 -5.09 5.14 8.03
CA ALA A 22 -4.76 3.91 8.74
C ALA A 22 -4.05 2.89 7.84
N THR A 23 -4.43 2.77 6.56
CA THR A 23 -3.73 1.95 5.57
C THR A 23 -2.31 2.45 5.34
N ALA A 24 -2.12 3.75 5.11
CA ALA A 24 -0.79 4.34 4.93
C ALA A 24 0.10 4.12 6.17
N LEU A 25 -0.44 4.34 7.36
CA LEU A 25 0.24 4.11 8.63
C LEU A 25 0.64 2.64 8.81
N TYR A 26 -0.25 1.71 8.43
CA TYR A 26 0.01 0.26 8.50
C TYR A 26 1.09 -0.19 7.51
N VAL A 27 1.07 0.34 6.28
CA VAL A 27 2.03 0.00 5.21
C VAL A 27 3.40 0.60 5.51
N LEU A 28 3.48 1.88 5.89
CA LEU A 28 4.74 2.59 6.10
C LEU A 28 5.34 2.31 7.49
N GLY A 29 4.53 2.34 8.53
CA GLY A 29 4.97 2.12 9.91
C GLY A 29 5.08 0.63 10.28
N GLY A 30 4.51 -0.25 9.47
CA GLY A 30 4.47 -1.68 9.72
C GLY A 30 3.48 -2.09 10.81
N GLN A 31 3.19 -3.39 10.85
CA GLN A 31 2.15 -3.96 11.70
C GLN A 31 2.36 -3.69 13.21
N ARG A 32 3.62 -3.69 13.67
CA ARG A 32 3.94 -3.51 15.11
C ARG A 32 3.63 -2.09 15.57
N ALA A 33 4.08 -1.08 14.82
CA ALA A 33 3.80 0.32 15.15
C ALA A 33 2.30 0.62 15.11
N TYR A 34 1.60 0.09 14.11
CA TYR A 34 0.16 0.26 14.00
C TYR A 34 -0.59 -0.33 15.21
N LYS A 35 -0.26 -1.58 15.60
CA LYS A 35 -0.86 -2.23 16.77
C LYS A 35 -0.57 -1.46 18.06
N PHE A 36 0.65 -0.95 18.22
CA PHE A 36 1.03 -0.12 19.36
C PHE A 36 0.17 1.15 19.43
N LEU A 37 0.05 1.91 18.34
CA LEU A 37 -0.77 3.12 18.31
C LEU A 37 -2.25 2.84 18.60
N ARG A 38 -2.79 1.75 18.05
CA ARG A 38 -4.18 1.33 18.29
C ARG A 38 -4.45 0.95 19.74
N LEU A 39 -3.47 0.36 20.43
CA LEU A 39 -3.58 0.04 21.87
C LEU A 39 -3.56 1.30 22.73
N ASN A 40 -2.77 2.30 22.35
CA ASN A 40 -2.64 3.55 23.11
C ASN A 40 -3.77 4.55 22.82
N ILE A 41 -4.46 4.43 21.68
CA ILE A 41 -5.58 5.31 21.32
C ILE A 41 -6.78 4.46 20.87
N PRO A 42 -7.61 4.01 21.83
CA PRO A 42 -8.77 3.18 21.55
C PRO A 42 -9.75 3.88 20.60
N SER A 43 -10.37 3.10 19.71
CA SER A 43 -11.44 3.56 18.80
C SER A 43 -11.04 4.57 17.72
N LEU A 44 -9.79 5.03 17.69
CA LEU A 44 -9.31 5.94 16.64
C LEU A 44 -9.04 5.22 15.32
N LEU A 45 -8.50 4.01 15.41
CA LEU A 45 -7.97 3.26 14.26
C LEU A 45 -8.73 1.96 14.00
N PRO A 46 -9.01 1.63 12.73
CA PRO A 46 -9.63 0.36 12.33
C PRO A 46 -8.89 -0.87 12.85
N SER A 47 -9.58 -2.00 12.93
CA SER A 47 -8.91 -3.27 13.22
C SER A 47 -8.01 -3.68 12.06
N VAL A 48 -7.01 -4.52 12.36
CA VAL A 48 -6.08 -5.03 11.35
C VAL A 48 -6.83 -5.87 10.31
N GLN A 49 -7.89 -6.60 10.69
CA GLN A 49 -8.70 -7.37 9.75
C GLN A 49 -9.39 -6.45 8.73
N ILE A 50 -9.93 -5.31 9.17
CA ILE A 50 -10.59 -4.34 8.28
C ILE A 50 -9.57 -3.74 7.31
N LEU A 51 -8.35 -3.45 7.77
CA LEU A 51 -7.29 -2.96 6.91
C LEU A 51 -6.84 -4.00 5.88
N GLN A 52 -6.63 -5.26 6.28
CA GLN A 52 -6.25 -6.32 5.35
C GLN A 52 -7.33 -6.55 4.30
N ALA A 53 -8.61 -6.57 4.69
CA ALA A 53 -9.71 -6.65 3.73
C ALA A 53 -9.71 -5.46 2.76
N ALA A 54 -9.46 -4.24 3.25
CA ALA A 54 -9.38 -3.05 2.41
C ALA A 54 -8.17 -3.07 1.45
N ILE A 55 -7.02 -3.58 1.89
CA ILE A 55 -5.82 -3.73 1.07
C ILE A 55 -6.02 -4.82 0.01
N SER A 56 -6.58 -5.96 0.38
CA SER A 56 -6.87 -7.05 -0.56
C SER A 56 -7.97 -6.71 -1.56
N ALA A 57 -8.92 -5.86 -1.18
CA ALA A 57 -9.97 -5.38 -2.07
C ALA A 57 -9.52 -4.19 -2.94
N ALA A 58 -8.41 -3.54 -2.62
CA ALA A 58 -7.83 -2.56 -3.52
C ALA A 58 -7.32 -3.33 -4.75
N GLU A 59 -7.96 -3.14 -5.89
CA GLU A 59 -7.66 -3.79 -7.18
C GLU A 59 -6.24 -3.50 -7.72
N ASN A 60 -5.38 -2.85 -6.93
CA ASN A 60 -3.95 -2.67 -7.17
C ASN A 60 -3.18 -3.97 -6.94
N ASN A 61 -3.58 -5.04 -7.62
CA ASN A 61 -2.72 -6.20 -7.77
C ASN A 61 -1.52 -5.74 -8.59
N LEU A 62 -0.33 -5.79 -7.99
CA LEU A 62 0.91 -5.60 -8.73
C LEU A 62 0.99 -6.71 -9.77
N THR A 63 0.79 -6.35 -11.03
CA THR A 63 1.04 -7.27 -12.15
C THR A 63 2.53 -7.32 -12.39
N GLU A 64 3.01 -8.46 -12.86
CA GLU A 64 4.40 -8.60 -13.28
C GLU A 64 4.73 -7.51 -14.30
N GLY A 65 5.75 -6.71 -14.00
CA GLY A 65 6.20 -5.63 -14.86
C GLY A 65 6.82 -6.20 -16.13
N LYS A 66 6.44 -5.67 -17.29
CA LYS A 66 7.14 -5.95 -18.55
C LYS A 66 8.12 -4.82 -18.81
N PHE A 67 9.35 -5.17 -19.19
CA PHE A 67 10.32 -4.16 -19.62
C PHE A 67 9.81 -3.45 -20.88
N HIS A 68 9.60 -2.13 -20.77
CA HIS A 68 9.08 -1.31 -21.87
C HIS A 68 10.23 -0.64 -22.63
N TYR A 69 10.82 -1.39 -23.57
CA TYR A 69 11.96 -0.93 -24.36
C TYR A 69 11.70 0.38 -25.11
N GLU A 70 10.55 0.52 -25.76
CA GLU A 70 10.19 1.75 -26.50
C GLU A 70 10.12 2.97 -25.58
N GLY A 71 9.57 2.81 -24.38
CA GLY A 71 9.56 3.85 -23.36
C GLY A 71 10.97 4.28 -22.95
N ALA A 72 11.88 3.32 -22.78
CA ALA A 72 13.28 3.62 -22.47
C ALA A 72 13.98 4.37 -23.63
N CYS A 73 13.76 3.95 -24.88
CA CYS A 73 14.27 4.65 -26.05
C CYS A 73 13.73 6.08 -26.14
N ASN A 74 12.43 6.27 -25.94
CA ASN A 74 11.80 7.60 -25.94
C ASN A 74 12.36 8.51 -24.86
N TYR A 75 12.63 7.96 -23.67
CA TYR A 75 13.30 8.70 -22.60
C TYR A 75 14.73 9.10 -22.97
N PHE A 76 15.56 8.18 -23.48
CA PHE A 76 16.93 8.50 -23.89
C PHE A 76 16.98 9.53 -25.02
N ASN A 77 16.04 9.45 -25.96
CA ASN A 77 15.87 10.45 -27.02
C ASN A 77 15.49 11.82 -26.44
N SER A 78 14.60 11.89 -25.45
CA SER A 78 14.16 13.17 -24.87
C SER A 78 15.29 13.87 -24.11
N ILE A 79 16.17 13.11 -23.44
CA ILE A 79 17.34 13.66 -22.74
C ILE A 79 18.59 13.77 -23.63
N HIS A 80 18.46 13.53 -24.94
CA HIS A 80 19.52 13.68 -25.95
C HIS A 80 20.73 12.78 -25.67
N VAL A 81 20.50 11.61 -25.07
CA VAL A 81 21.53 10.62 -24.75
C VAL A 81 21.57 9.55 -25.83
N THR A 82 22.72 9.39 -26.46
CA THR A 82 22.93 8.43 -27.57
C THR A 82 23.09 6.99 -27.09
N ARG A 83 23.51 6.78 -25.84
CA ARG A 83 23.71 5.46 -25.22
C ARG A 83 23.39 5.53 -23.73
N GLY A 84 22.55 4.62 -23.27
CA GLY A 84 22.26 4.42 -21.85
C GLY A 84 22.37 2.93 -21.51
N PHE A 85 22.77 2.64 -20.28
CA PHE A 85 22.81 1.28 -19.75
C PHE A 85 21.69 1.13 -18.73
N ILE A 86 20.95 0.03 -18.83
CA ILE A 86 19.94 -0.37 -17.85
C ILE A 86 20.46 -1.66 -17.22
N ALA A 87 20.66 -1.63 -15.91
CA ALA A 87 21.01 -2.80 -15.13
C ALA A 87 19.78 -3.23 -14.33
N GLU A 88 19.39 -4.49 -14.48
CA GLU A 88 18.39 -5.12 -13.64
C GLU A 88 19.11 -6.09 -12.70
N ASP A 89 18.81 -6.01 -11.41
CA ASP A 89 19.29 -6.94 -10.41
C ASP A 89 18.09 -7.74 -9.89
N ALA A 90 18.28 -9.06 -9.75
CA ALA A 90 17.23 -9.99 -9.35
C ALA A 90 17.52 -10.53 -7.95
N THR A 91 16.58 -10.36 -7.03
CA THR A 91 16.67 -10.95 -5.70
C THR A 91 16.04 -12.33 -5.70
N ALA A 92 16.75 -13.32 -5.15
CA ALA A 92 16.19 -14.66 -4.97
C ALA A 92 15.00 -14.62 -3.99
N VAL A 93 13.84 -15.07 -4.46
CA VAL A 93 12.65 -15.26 -3.63
C VAL A 93 12.57 -16.73 -3.25
N ILE A 94 12.54 -17.02 -1.94
CA ILE A 94 12.39 -18.40 -1.45
C ILE A 94 10.92 -18.80 -1.68
N PRO A 95 10.63 -19.81 -2.51
CA PRO A 95 9.26 -20.26 -2.72
C PRO A 95 8.74 -20.86 -1.41
N LYS A 96 7.54 -20.44 -1.02
CA LYS A 96 6.85 -21.04 0.11
C LYS A 96 6.42 -22.45 -0.29
N ILE A 97 6.85 -23.46 0.46
CA ILE A 97 6.33 -24.83 0.33
C ILE A 97 4.88 -24.80 0.83
N THR A 98 3.93 -25.04 -0.07
CA THR A 98 2.51 -25.23 0.22
C THR A 98 2.19 -26.69 0.50
#